data_AF-A0A2L2XEN3-F1
#
_entry.id   AF-A0A2L2XEN3-F1
#
_cell.length_a   1.000
_cell.length_b   1.000
_cell.length_c   1.000
_cell.angle_alpha   90.00
_cell.angle_beta   90.00
_cell.angle_gamma   90.00
#
_symmetry.space_group_name_H-M   'P 1'
#
loop_
_entity.id
_entity.type
_entity.pdbx_description
1 polymer ?
#
loop_
_entity_poly.entity_id
_entity_poly.type
_entity_poly.pdbx_seq_one_letter_code
_entity_poly.pdbx_strand_id
1 'polypeptide(L)'
;MRIAIYARVSSDDQAERGTIENQLEFAHKYCDLHQLNIQDWHKDDGVTGTIPLEERPDGKRLLDNAQAGRFDLLLTYTLDTEGSPGLF
;
A
#
# COMPACT_ATOMS: atom_id res chain seq x y z
N MET A 1 -1.62 18.34 0.78
CA MET A 1 -2.17 17.03 1.16
C MET A 1 -1.02 16.04 1.21
N ARG A 2 -0.81 15.41 2.35
CA ARG A 2 0.27 14.48 2.66
C ARG A 2 -0.23 13.06 2.41
N ILE A 3 0.41 12.32 1.52
CA ILE A 3 -0.01 10.97 1.15
C ILE A 3 0.86 9.93 1.83
N ALA A 4 0.25 8.89 2.39
CA ALA A 4 0.92 7.64 2.69
C ALA A 4 0.48 6.56 1.69
N ILE A 5 1.41 5.68 1.29
CA ILE A 5 1.09 4.50 0.49
C ILE A 5 1.16 3.27 1.38
N TYR A 6 0.19 2.36 1.25
CA TYR A 6 0.27 1.01 1.80
C TYR A 6 0.21 -0.03 0.69
N ALA A 7 1.26 -0.84 0.60
CA ALA A 7 1.39 -1.95 -0.34
C ALA A 7 1.55 -3.26 0.44
N ARG A 8 0.86 -4.31 -0.01
CA ARG A 8 0.91 -5.64 0.61
C ARG A 8 0.81 -6.72 -0.45
N VAL A 9 1.69 -7.71 -0.34
CA VAL A 9 1.60 -8.98 -1.06
C VAL A 9 1.79 -10.12 -0.07
N SER A 10 1.06 -11.22 -0.23
CA SER A 10 1.42 -12.48 0.41
C SER A 10 2.33 -13.27 -0.53
N SER A 11 3.07 -14.25 0.00
CA SER A 11 3.89 -15.13 -0.83
C SER A 11 3.05 -15.88 -1.88
N ASP A 12 1.81 -16.25 -1.53
CA ASP A 12 0.88 -16.90 -2.45
C ASP A 12 0.36 -15.92 -3.53
N ASP A 13 0.11 -14.67 -3.15
CA ASP A 13 -0.38 -13.63 -4.06
C ASP A 13 0.68 -13.20 -5.09
N GLN A 14 1.98 -13.37 -4.82
CA GLN A 14 3.04 -12.85 -5.72
C GLN A 14 2.96 -13.41 -7.15
N ALA A 15 2.56 -14.66 -7.32
CA ALA A 15 2.44 -15.30 -8.63
C ALA A 15 1.22 -14.82 -9.44
N GLU A 16 0.10 -14.55 -8.76
CA GLU A 16 -1.17 -14.17 -9.40
C GLU A 16 -1.37 -12.66 -9.47
N ARG A 17 -0.87 -11.93 -8.47
CA ARG A 17 -1.17 -10.52 -8.21
C ARG A 17 0.03 -9.59 -8.40
N GLY A 18 1.19 -10.15 -8.75
CA GLY A 18 2.45 -9.44 -8.95
C GLY A 18 3.21 -9.18 -7.64
N THR A 19 4.40 -8.61 -7.77
CA THR A 19 5.30 -8.38 -6.63
C THR A 19 4.99 -7.05 -5.94
N ILE A 20 5.58 -6.84 -4.76
CA ILE A 20 5.45 -5.57 -4.07
C ILE A 20 6.02 -4.42 -4.90
N GLU A 21 7.10 -4.65 -5.65
CA GLU A 21 7.72 -3.66 -6.54
C GLU A 21 6.73 -3.15 -7.60
N ASN A 22 5.92 -4.03 -8.18
CA ASN A 22 4.91 -3.65 -9.16
C ASN A 22 3.85 -2.71 -8.55
N GLN A 23 3.42 -2.99 -7.31
CA GLN A 23 2.49 -2.12 -6.59
C GLN A 23 3.10 -0.75 -6.30
N LEU A 24 4.38 -0.73 -5.89
CA LEU A 24 5.10 0.52 -5.61
C LEU A 24 5.30 1.36 -6.86
N GLU A 25 5.68 0.73 -7.98
CA GLU A 25 5.85 1.40 -9.27
C GLU A 25 4.51 2.00 -9.75
N PHE A 26 3.42 1.25 -9.63
CA PHE A 26 2.08 1.74 -9.98
C PHE A 26 1.69 2.94 -9.12
N ALA A 27 1.86 2.83 -7.79
CA ALA A 27 1.55 3.92 -6.87
C ALA A 27 2.38 5.18 -7.15
N HIS A 28 3.66 5.00 -7.47
CA HIS A 28 4.53 6.12 -7.84
C HIS A 28 4.05 6.82 -9.11
N LYS A 29 3.80 6.07 -10.19
CA LYS A 29 3.28 6.62 -11.46
C LYS A 29 1.94 7.32 -11.29
N TYR A 30 1.04 6.74 -10.50
CA TYR A 30 -0.25 7.36 -10.19
C TYR A 30 -0.06 8.68 -9.45
N CYS A 31 0.76 8.69 -8.41
CA CYS A 31 1.01 9.91 -7.64
C CYS A 31 1.69 10.99 -8.48
N ASP A 32 2.67 10.62 -9.32
CA ASP A 32 3.33 11.54 -10.24
C ASP A 32 2.34 12.15 -11.24
N LEU A 33 1.49 11.32 -11.86
CA LEU A 33 0.47 11.75 -12.81
C LEU A 33 -0.52 12.74 -12.18
N HIS A 34 -0.89 12.51 -10.92
CA HIS A 34 -1.84 13.33 -10.17
C HIS A 34 -1.19 14.41 -9.30
N GLN A 35 0.13 14.60 -9.41
CA GLN A 35 0.92 15.57 -8.64
C GLN A 35 0.72 15.44 -7.11
N LEU A 36 0.58 14.21 -6.64
CA LEU A 36 0.41 13.87 -5.24
C LEU A 36 1.78 13.68 -4.57
N ASN A 37 2.00 14.36 -3.44
CA ASN A 37 3.26 14.27 -2.71
C ASN A 37 3.23 13.14 -1.68
N ILE A 38 4.00 12.09 -1.95
CA ILE A 38 4.14 10.93 -1.07
C ILE A 38 5.07 11.28 0.10
N GLN A 39 4.58 11.11 1.32
CA GLN A 39 5.32 11.35 2.57
C GLN A 39 5.92 10.08 3.15
N ASP A 40 5.22 8.95 3.05
CA ASP A 40 5.66 7.69 3.65
C ASP A 40 5.16 6.49 2.84
N TRP A 41 5.91 5.39 2.94
CA TRP A 41 5.60 4.12 2.31
C TRP A 41 5.55 3.04 3.38
N HIS A 42 4.46 2.29 3.43
CA HIS A 42 4.24 1.15 4.30
C HIS A 42 4.13 -0.12 3.44
N LYS A 43 4.97 -1.11 3.73
CA LYS A 43 5.22 -2.25 2.85
C LYS A 43 5.20 -3.54 3.66
N ASP A 44 4.23 -4.38 3.36
CA ASP A 44 4.10 -5.71 3.93
C ASP A 44 4.32 -6.76 2.82
N ASP A 45 5.58 -7.14 2.60
CA ASP A 45 6.01 -8.15 1.61
C ASP A 45 6.03 -9.56 2.23
N GLY A 46 5.37 -10.52 1.58
CA GLY A 46 5.20 -11.87 2.10
C GLY A 46 4.23 -11.97 3.29
N VAL A 47 3.34 -10.99 3.48
CA VAL A 47 2.42 -10.92 4.61
C VAL A 47 1.00 -11.27 4.17
N THR A 48 0.39 -12.23 4.86
CA THR A 48 -1.01 -12.62 4.61
C THR A 48 -1.99 -11.50 4.99
N GLY A 49 -3.02 -11.33 4.17
CA GLY A 49 -4.14 -10.42 4.47
C GLY A 49 -5.03 -10.88 5.62
N THR A 50 -4.90 -12.12 6.09
CA THR A 50 -5.70 -12.68 7.19
C THR A 50 -5.26 -12.20 8.57
N ILE A 51 -4.03 -11.69 8.70
CA ILE A 51 -3.52 -11.10 9.95
C ILE A 51 -4.10 -9.67 10.09
N PRO A 52 -4.60 -9.27 11.28
CA PRO A 52 -5.06 -7.91 11.55
C PRO A 52 -3.99 -6.86 11.22
N LEU A 53 -4.41 -5.67 10.78
CA LEU A 53 -3.48 -4.62 10.33
C LEU A 53 -2.49 -4.21 11.44
N GLU A 54 -2.94 -4.15 12.69
CA GLU A 54 -2.09 -3.80 13.85
C GLU A 54 -1.03 -4.86 14.21
N GLU A 55 -1.18 -6.09 13.71
CA GLU A 55 -0.23 -7.18 13.92
C GLU A 55 0.77 -7.31 12.77
N ARG A 56 0.56 -6.59 11.66
CA ARG A 56 1.48 -6.61 10.53
C ARG A 56 2.70 -5.72 10.81
N PRO A 57 3.90 -6.09 10.31
CA PRO A 57 5.12 -5.34 10.54
C PRO A 57 4.99 -3.85 10.21
N ASP A 58 4.53 -3.52 8.99
CA ASP A 58 4.38 -2.13 8.55
C ASP A 58 2.96 -1.60 8.71
N GLY A 59 1.97 -2.49 8.82
CA GLY A 59 0.60 -2.14 9.19
C GLY A 59 0.48 -1.47 10.55
N LYS A 60 1.23 -1.94 11.56
CA LYS A 60 1.30 -1.27 12.85
C LYS A 60 1.89 0.14 12.74
N ARG A 61 3.01 0.29 12.02
CA ARG A 61 3.66 1.59 11.80
C ARG A 61 2.73 2.55 11.04
N LEU A 62 1.93 2.05 10.11
CA LEU A 62 0.91 2.81 9.39
C LEU A 62 -0.13 3.39 10.36
N LEU A 63 -0.65 2.57 11.27
CA LEU A 63 -1.61 3.00 12.28
C LEU A 63 -1.03 4.05 13.22
N ASP A 64 0.20 3.85 13.69
CA ASP A 64 0.90 4.81 14.56
C ASP A 64 1.11 6.16 13.84
N ASN A 65 1.49 6.13 12.56
CA ASN A 65 1.62 7.32 11.72
C ASN A 65 0.28 8.03 11.50
N ALA A 66 -0.80 7.28 11.31
CA ALA A 66 -2.15 7.83 11.16
C ALA A 66 -2.61 8.52 12.44
N GLN A 67 -2.43 7.86 13.60
CA GLN A 67 -2.77 8.41 14.92
C GLN A 67 -1.97 9.67 15.24
N ALA A 68 -0.70 9.73 14.82
CA ALA A 68 0.16 10.90 14.96
C ALA A 68 -0.13 12.00 13.91
N GLY A 69 -1.11 11.81 13.01
CA GLY A 69 -1.48 12.80 11.99
C GLY A 69 -0.37 13.09 10.98
N ARG A 70 0.46 12.09 10.63
CA ARG A 70 1.61 12.28 9.72
C ARG A 70 1.23 12.40 8.25
N PHE A 71 0.07 11.86 7.87
CA PHE A 71 -0.50 11.97 6.54
C PHE A 71 -1.98 12.34 6.63
N ASP A 72 -2.52 12.85 5.52
CA ASP A 72 -3.90 13.28 5.39
C ASP A 72 -4.74 12.25 4.62
N LEU A 73 -4.10 11.48 3.73
CA LEU A 73 -4.74 10.47 2.89
C LEU A 73 -3.84 9.23 2.77
N LEU A 74 -4.45 8.05 2.85
CA LEU A 74 -3.82 6.76 2.60
C LEU A 74 -4.26 6.26 1.24
N LEU A 75 -3.32 5.85 0.38
CA LEU A 75 -3.63 5.10 -0.84
C LEU A 75 -3.20 3.65 -0.65
N THR A 76 -4.10 2.73 -0.97
CA THR A 76 -3.86 1.29 -0.89
C THR A 76 -3.91 0.66 -2.27
N TYR A 77 -3.01 -0.27 -2.55
CA TYR A 77 -3.05 -1.01 -3.81
C TYR A 77 -4.08 -2.14 -3.74
N THR A 78 -4.93 -2.24 -4.76
CA THR A 78 -5.85 -3.35 -4.96
C THR A 78 -5.77 -3.87 -6.40
N LEU A 79 -6.05 -5.16 -6.56
CA LEU A 79 -6.45 -5.70 -7.85
C LEU A 79 -7.95 -5.96 -7.78
N ASP A 80 -8.68 -5.36 -8.70
CA ASP A 80 -10.11 -5.62 -8.85
C ASP A 80 -10.36 -7.08 -9.24
N THR A 81 -11.62 -7.50 -9.21
CA THR A 81 -12.04 -8.88 -9.55
C THR A 81 -11.64 -9.29 -10.97
N GLU A 82 -11.45 -8.32 -11.87
CA GLU A 82 -10.98 -8.52 -13.25
C GLU A 82 -9.44 -8.56 -13.37
N GLY A 83 -8.71 -8.40 -12.26
CA GLY A 83 -7.24 -8.32 -12.24
C GLY A 83 -6.66 -6.95 -12.61
N SER A 84 -7.49 -5.91 -12.73
CA SER A 84 -7.03 -4.55 -13.04
C SER A 84 -6.40 -3.88 -11.81
N PRO A 85 -5.20 -3.28 -11.92
CA PRO A 85 -4.57 -2.55 -10.83
C PRO A 85 -5.23 -1.19 -10.57
N GLY A 86 -5.44 -0.88 -9.30
CA GLY A 86 -6.03 0.38 -8.86
C GLY A 86 -5.50 0.83 -7.48
N LEU A 87 -5.72 2.11 -7.18
CA LEU A 87 -5.54 2.67 -5.84
C LEU A 87 -6.91 3.05 -5.26
N PHE A 88 -7.12 2.71 -3.99
CA PHE A 88 -8.27 3.10 -3.19
C PHE A 88 -7.82 3.86 -1.94
#